data_AF-A0A835EQ94-F1
#
_entry.id   AF-A0A835EQ94-F1
#
_cell.length_a   1.000
_cell.length_b   1.000
_cell.length_c   1.000
_cell.angle_alpha   90.00
_cell.angle_beta   90.00
_cell.angle_gamma   90.00
#
_symmetry.space_group_name_H-M   'P 1'
#
loop_
_entity.id
_entity.type
_entity.pdbx_description
1 polymer ?
#
loop_
_entity_poly.entity_id
_entity_poly.type
_entity_poly.pdbx_seq_one_letter_code
_entity_poly.pdbx_strand_id
1 'polypeptide(L)'
;MAMKVILRVLVFALVLCMLANHQASGETDCYDQKTNVKLKCKKNIDITRFYEPPQLGDKCCQAVDVSDMVCVCGAFTNEELQSEKISCIYLFHVAKKCGHPLPAGTQCGSKYLILLFFSI
;
A
#
# COMPACT_ATOMS: atom_id res chain seq x y z
N MET A 1 -20.68 32.69 -32.56
CA MET A 1 -20.80 31.22 -32.60
C MET A 1 -19.48 30.53 -32.27
N ALA A 2 -18.36 30.89 -32.92
CA ALA A 2 -17.06 30.26 -32.72
C ALA A 2 -16.49 30.37 -31.28
N MET A 3 -16.60 31.53 -30.61
CA MET A 3 -16.08 31.71 -29.23
C MET A 3 -16.70 30.74 -28.21
N LYS A 4 -18.00 30.45 -28.33
CA LYS A 4 -18.70 29.50 -27.46
C LYS A 4 -18.27 28.06 -27.72
N VAL A 5 -17.91 27.73 -28.97
CA VAL A 5 -17.40 26.40 -29.36
C VAL A 5 -15.98 26.21 -28.84
N ILE A 6 -15.11 27.21 -29.01
CA ILE A 6 -13.73 27.19 -28.48
C ILE A 6 -13.74 27.04 -26.95
N LEU A 7 -14.60 27.80 -26.26
CA LEU A 7 -14.74 27.70 -24.81
C LEU A 7 -15.18 26.30 -24.35
N ARG A 8 -16.13 25.67 -25.06
CA ARG A 8 -16.57 24.30 -24.75
C ARG A 8 -15.44 23.29 -24.94
N VAL A 9 -14.69 23.38 -26.04
CA VAL A 9 -13.55 22.48 -26.31
C VAL A 9 -12.49 22.62 -25.23
N LEU A 10 -12.18 23.86 -24.79
CA LEU A 10 -11.23 24.11 -23.71
C LEU A 10 -11.69 23.48 -22.38
N VAL A 11 -12.97 23.62 -22.02
CA VAL A 11 -13.52 23.02 -20.79
C VAL A 11 -13.47 21.49 -20.86
N PHE A 12 -13.82 20.88 -21.99
CA PHE A 12 -13.71 19.42 -22.16
C PHE A 12 -12.26 18.94 -22.09
N ALA A 13 -11.31 19.65 -22.70
CA ALA A 13 -9.89 19.33 -22.62
C ALA A 13 -9.37 19.39 -21.18
N LEU A 14 -9.75 20.42 -20.42
CA LEU A 14 -9.37 20.55 -19.01
C LEU A 14 -9.91 19.39 -18.16
N VAL A 15 -11.17 19.01 -18.35
CA VAL A 15 -11.77 17.86 -17.65
C VAL A 15 -11.03 16.56 -17.99
N LEU A 16 -10.70 16.33 -19.27
CA LEU A 16 -9.92 15.16 -19.70
C LEU A 16 -8.50 15.14 -19.11
N CYS A 17 -7.83 16.29 -19.01
CA CYS A 17 -6.52 16.39 -18.35
C CYS A 17 -6.61 16.06 -16.86
N MET A 18 -7.67 16.48 -16.16
CA MET A 18 -7.86 16.15 -14.74
C MET A 18 -8.13 14.65 -14.54
N LEU A 19 -8.87 14.01 -15.46
CA LEU A 19 -9.09 12.56 -15.46
C LEU A 19 -7.80 11.77 -15.77
N ALA A 20 -6.98 12.25 -16.70
CA ALA A 20 -5.68 11.64 -17.02
C ALA A 20 -4.66 11.80 -15.87
N ASN A 21 -4.73 12.90 -15.11
CA ASN A 21 -3.88 13.11 -13.94
C ASN A 21 -4.20 12.17 -12.78
N HIS A 22 -5.41 11.57 -12.73
CA HIS A 22 -5.70 10.52 -11.74
C HIS A 22 -4.91 9.23 -12.01
N GLN A 23 -4.36 9.07 -13.21
CA GLN A 23 -3.46 7.98 -13.61
C GLN A 23 -1.97 8.40 -13.63
N ALA A 24 -1.65 9.66 -13.30
CA ALA A 24 -0.29 10.18 -13.25
C ALA A 24 0.42 9.94 -11.91
N SER A 25 0.29 8.72 -11.38
CA SER A 25 1.22 8.17 -10.39
C SER A 25 1.76 6.87 -10.96
N GLY A 26 2.70 6.99 -11.90
CA GLY A 26 3.41 5.88 -12.54
C GLY A 26 4.40 5.16 -11.61
N GLU A 27 4.08 5.04 -10.32
CA GLU A 27 4.69 4.05 -9.44
C GLU A 27 3.77 2.85 -9.52
N THR A 28 4.26 1.69 -9.97
CA THR A 28 3.47 0.45 -9.90
C THR A 28 3.00 0.27 -8.47
N ASP A 29 1.72 0.43 -8.21
CA ASP A 29 1.22 0.27 -6.85
C ASP A 29 1.39 -1.19 -6.40
N CYS A 30 1.75 -1.38 -5.14
CA CYS A 30 1.99 -2.72 -4.57
C CYS A 30 0.73 -3.30 -3.92
N TYR A 31 -0.47 -2.89 -4.36
CA TYR A 31 -1.71 -3.37 -3.71
C TYR A 31 -1.93 -4.86 -3.90
N ASP A 32 -1.55 -5.41 -5.05
CA ASP A 32 -1.61 -6.85 -5.31
C ASP A 32 -0.60 -7.61 -4.45
N GLN A 33 0.62 -7.08 -4.33
CA GLN A 33 1.65 -7.63 -3.44
C GLN A 33 1.18 -7.60 -1.98
N LYS A 34 0.62 -6.47 -1.52
CA LYS A 34 0.02 -6.33 -0.18
C LYS A 34 -1.05 -7.39 0.04
N THR A 35 -1.96 -7.54 -0.92
CA THR A 35 -3.05 -8.52 -0.85
C THR A 35 -2.51 -9.95 -0.77
N ASN A 36 -1.47 -10.26 -1.55
CA ASN A 36 -0.82 -11.57 -1.53
C ASN A 36 -0.10 -11.83 -0.19
N VAL A 37 0.72 -10.89 0.30
CA VAL A 37 1.38 -10.98 1.61
C VAL A 37 0.34 -11.16 2.72
N LYS A 38 -0.72 -10.33 2.72
CA LYS A 38 -1.83 -10.43 3.67
C LYS A 38 -2.47 -11.81 3.68
N LEU A 39 -2.76 -12.36 2.50
CA LEU A 39 -3.38 -13.67 2.35
C LEU A 39 -2.45 -14.81 2.80
N LYS A 40 -1.19 -14.81 2.34
CA LYS A 40 -0.25 -15.92 2.60
C LYS A 40 0.32 -15.89 4.02
N CYS A 41 0.55 -14.69 4.57
CA CYS A 41 1.10 -14.49 5.90
C CYS A 41 0.03 -14.29 6.98
N LYS A 42 -1.27 -14.43 6.66
CA LYS A 42 -2.39 -14.13 7.57
C LYS A 42 -2.17 -14.63 9.00
N LYS A 43 -1.79 -15.90 9.17
CA LYS A 43 -1.58 -16.50 10.50
C LYS A 43 -0.40 -15.89 11.27
N ASN A 44 0.59 -15.37 10.56
CA ASN A 44 1.84 -14.85 11.11
C ASN A 44 1.76 -13.36 11.48
N ILE A 45 0.81 -12.63 10.88
CA ILE A 45 0.62 -11.18 11.08
C ILE A 45 -0.66 -10.85 11.88
N ASP A 46 -1.46 -11.84 12.24
CA ASP A 46 -2.68 -11.68 13.06
C ASP A 46 -2.34 -11.38 14.52
N ILE A 47 -2.68 -10.18 15.00
CA ILE A 47 -2.43 -9.71 16.37
C ILE A 47 -3.22 -10.46 17.43
N THR A 48 -4.30 -11.17 17.05
CA THR A 48 -5.09 -11.94 18.02
C THR A 48 -4.47 -13.29 18.38
N ARG A 49 -3.35 -13.63 17.74
CA ARG A 49 -2.60 -14.85 17.97
C ARG A 49 -1.25 -14.53 18.57
N PHE A 50 -0.68 -15.49 19.28
CA PHE A 50 0.73 -15.42 19.63
C PHE A 50 1.56 -15.38 18.35
N TYR A 51 2.61 -14.55 18.38
CA TYR A 51 3.52 -14.43 17.25
C TYR A 51 4.15 -15.80 16.91
N GLU A 52 3.86 -16.29 15.71
CA GLU A 52 4.47 -17.49 15.14
C GLU A 52 5.24 -17.08 13.87
N PRO A 53 6.58 -17.16 13.88
CA PRO A 53 7.37 -16.80 12.71
C PRO A 53 7.13 -17.78 11.55
N PRO A 54 7.17 -17.33 10.28
CA PRO A 54 7.03 -18.20 9.13
C PRO A 54 8.25 -19.12 9.00
N GLN A 55 8.05 -20.24 8.31
CA GLN A 55 9.16 -21.12 7.92
C GLN A 55 9.80 -20.55 6.64
N LEU A 56 11.13 -20.59 6.56
CA LEU A 56 11.83 -20.17 5.34
C LEU A 56 11.38 -21.04 4.16
N GLY A 57 11.06 -20.39 3.04
CA GLY A 57 10.55 -21.06 1.84
C GLY A 57 9.07 -21.46 1.90
N ASP A 58 8.35 -21.17 2.98
CA ASP A 58 6.89 -21.34 3.01
C ASP A 58 6.18 -20.31 2.12
N LYS A 59 4.85 -20.47 1.98
CA LYS A 59 4.05 -19.58 1.13
C LYS A 59 4.09 -18.11 1.56
N CYS A 60 4.29 -17.84 2.85
CA CYS A 60 4.41 -16.48 3.36
C CYS A 60 5.75 -15.88 2.92
N CYS A 61 6.86 -16.58 3.16
CA CYS A 61 8.17 -16.07 2.72
C CYS A 61 8.28 -15.98 1.21
N GLN A 62 7.75 -16.93 0.44
CA GLN A 62 7.68 -16.81 -1.03
C GLN A 62 6.93 -15.56 -1.50
N ALA A 63 5.87 -15.15 -0.78
CA ALA A 63 5.15 -13.92 -1.09
C ALA A 63 5.97 -12.68 -0.73
N VAL A 64 6.69 -12.70 0.39
CA VAL A 64 7.62 -11.64 0.80
C VAL A 64 8.77 -11.49 -0.20
N ASP A 65 9.34 -12.59 -0.68
CA ASP A 65 10.50 -12.61 -1.58
C ASP A 65 10.26 -11.86 -2.91
N VAL A 66 9.00 -11.86 -3.37
CA VAL A 66 8.59 -11.20 -4.63
C VAL A 66 7.90 -9.85 -4.41
N SER A 67 7.88 -9.35 -3.17
CA SER A 67 7.17 -8.12 -2.80
C SER A 67 8.14 -7.02 -2.37
N ASP A 68 7.82 -5.77 -2.71
CA ASP A 68 8.42 -4.61 -2.06
C ASP A 68 7.76 -4.44 -0.69
N MET A 69 8.41 -4.97 0.34
CA MET A 69 7.89 -4.92 1.71
C MET A 69 7.74 -3.49 2.24
N VAL A 70 8.54 -2.53 1.78
CA VAL A 70 8.41 -1.11 2.18
C VAL A 70 7.12 -0.54 1.62
N CYS A 71 6.88 -0.76 0.32
CA CYS A 71 5.63 -0.36 -0.31
C CYS A 71 4.43 -1.08 0.34
N VAL A 72 4.51 -2.40 0.54
CA VAL A 72 3.44 -3.21 1.13
C VAL A 72 3.07 -2.72 2.53
N CYS A 73 4.07 -2.47 3.38
CA CYS A 73 3.90 -1.90 4.71
C CYS A 73 3.17 -0.53 4.64
N GLY A 74 3.59 0.36 3.74
CA GLY A 74 2.95 1.67 3.53
C GLY A 74 1.57 1.61 2.86
N ALA A 75 1.26 0.52 2.15
CA ALA A 75 -0.01 0.33 1.43
C ALA A 75 -1.15 -0.21 2.32
N PHE A 76 -0.86 -0.66 3.53
CA PHE A 76 -1.89 -0.91 4.53
C PHE A 76 -2.57 0.39 4.92
N THR A 77 -3.88 0.32 5.16
CA THR A 77 -4.65 1.41 5.78
C THR A 77 -4.86 1.10 7.26
N ASN A 78 -5.08 2.14 8.09
CA ASN A 78 -5.41 1.94 9.51
C ASN A 78 -6.68 1.10 9.68
N GLU A 79 -7.65 1.26 8.79
CA GLU A 79 -8.89 0.47 8.77
C GLU A 79 -8.62 -1.01 8.52
N GLU A 80 -7.76 -1.36 7.56
CA GLU A 80 -7.34 -2.75 7.32
C GLU A 80 -6.59 -3.33 8.51
N LEU A 81 -5.64 -2.57 9.08
CA LEU A 81 -4.87 -3.02 10.24
C LEU A 81 -5.78 -3.35 11.44
N GLN A 82 -6.83 -2.57 11.66
CA GLN A 82 -7.79 -2.80 12.75
C GLN A 82 -8.80 -3.89 12.43
N SER A 83 -9.47 -3.83 11.27
CA SER A 83 -10.56 -4.75 10.89
C SER A 83 -10.06 -6.17 10.63
N GLU A 84 -8.89 -6.31 10.00
CA GLU A 84 -8.26 -7.61 9.74
C GLU A 84 -7.29 -8.04 10.84
N LYS A 85 -7.20 -7.25 11.92
CA LYS A 85 -6.39 -7.57 13.11
C LYS A 85 -4.92 -7.79 12.75
N ILE A 86 -4.37 -6.97 11.86
CA ILE A 86 -2.99 -7.10 11.38
C ILE A 86 -2.04 -6.29 12.27
N SER A 87 -1.04 -6.96 12.81
CA SER A 87 0.03 -6.35 13.60
C SER A 87 1.17 -5.87 12.69
N CYS A 88 1.44 -4.57 12.71
CA CYS A 88 2.61 -4.00 12.04
C CYS A 88 3.93 -4.56 12.59
N ILE A 89 3.98 -4.85 13.90
CA ILE A 89 5.15 -5.46 14.55
C ILE A 89 5.39 -6.86 14.00
N TYR A 90 4.32 -7.63 13.79
CA TYR A 90 4.44 -8.98 13.26
C TYR A 90 4.82 -8.96 11.77
N LEU A 91 4.27 -8.02 10.99
CA LEU A 91 4.69 -7.80 9.61
C LEU A 91 6.19 -7.48 9.53
N PHE A 92 6.70 -6.61 10.41
CA PHE A 92 8.13 -6.31 10.51
C PHE A 92 8.96 -7.57 10.81
N HIS A 93 8.55 -8.39 11.77
CA HIS A 93 9.26 -9.63 12.09
C HIS A 93 9.19 -10.67 10.97
N VAL A 94 8.05 -10.79 10.28
CA VAL A 94 7.89 -11.64 9.08
C VAL A 94 8.86 -11.20 8.00
N ALA A 95 8.89 -9.91 7.67
CA ALA A 95 9.79 -9.35 6.65
C ALA A 95 11.26 -9.65 6.99
N LYS A 96 11.66 -9.40 8.25
CA LYS A 96 13.00 -9.73 8.75
C LYS A 96 13.30 -11.24 8.68
N LYS A 97 12.36 -12.10 9.08
CA LYS A 97 12.54 -13.56 9.09
C LYS A 97 12.71 -14.13 7.68
N CYS A 98 12.02 -13.57 6.70
CA CYS A 98 12.12 -13.97 5.29
C CYS A 98 13.30 -13.32 4.55
N GLY A 99 14.10 -12.47 5.19
CA GLY A 99 15.31 -11.88 4.58
C GLY A 99 15.11 -10.51 3.94
N HIS A 100 13.94 -9.90 4.10
CA HIS A 100 13.58 -8.59 3.54
C HIS A 100 13.23 -7.59 4.66
N PRO A 101 14.18 -7.24 5.56
CA PRO A 101 13.89 -6.38 6.71
C PRO A 101 13.49 -4.97 6.27
N LEU A 102 12.49 -4.40 6.93
CA LEU A 102 12.12 -3.01 6.72
C LEU A 102 13.19 -2.08 7.32
N PRO A 103 13.55 -0.97 6.66
CA PRO A 103 14.42 0.06 7.22
C PRO A 103 13.89 0.59 8.55
N ALA A 104 14.80 0.99 9.44
CA ALA A 104 14.41 1.65 10.69
C ALA A 104 13.61 2.93 10.39
N GLY A 105 12.53 3.16 11.15
CA GLY A 105 11.65 4.31 10.95
C GLY A 105 10.56 4.12 9.89
N THR A 106 10.49 2.96 9.22
CA THR A 106 9.39 2.65 8.29
C THR A 106 8.06 2.63 9.06
N GLN A 107 7.09 3.44 8.62
CA GLN A 107 5.74 3.46 9.16
C GLN A 107 4.81 2.67 8.24
N CYS A 108 4.21 1.59 8.76
CA CYS A 108 3.10 0.92 8.07
C CYS A 108 1.80 1.66 8.37
N GLY A 109 0.88 1.77 7.41
CA GLY A 109 -0.44 2.37 7.69
C GLY A 109 -0.55 3.89 7.50
N SER A 110 0.53 4.60 7.18
CA SER A 110 0.61 6.07 7.30
C SER A 110 0.49 6.80 5.96
N LYS A 111 -0.67 6.72 5.30
CA LYS A 111 -0.94 7.53 4.08
C LYS A 111 -1.66 8.86 4.36
N TYR A 112 -2.07 9.14 5.59
CA TYR A 112 -2.95 10.29 5.89
C TYR A 112 -2.26 11.53 6.46
N LEU A 113 -0.97 11.51 6.81
CA LEU A 113 -0.34 12.72 7.37
C LEU A 113 0.01 13.76 6.28
N ILE A 114 0.24 13.36 5.04
CA ILE A 114 0.66 14.28 3.96
C ILE A 114 -0.52 15.04 3.34
N LEU A 115 -1.74 14.47 3.33
CA LEU A 115 -2.91 15.15 2.74
C LEU A 115 -3.49 16.25 3.64
N LEU A 116 -3.16 16.27 4.94
CA LEU A 116 -3.63 17.32 5.86
C LEU A 116 -2.75 18.58 5.83
N PHE A 117 -1.50 18.51 5.37
CA PHE A 117 -0.63 19.69 5.24
C PHE A 117 -0.89 20.52 3.98
N PHE A 118 -1.59 19.97 2.98
CA PHE A 118 -1.97 20.72 1.77
C PHE A 118 -3.37 21.36 1.86
N SER A 119 -4.05 21.26 2.99
CA SER A 119 -5.41 21.81 3.20
C SER A 119 -5.51 22.87 4.31
N ILE A 120 -4.39 23.47 4.74
CA ILE A 120 -4.36 24.64 5.63
C ILE A 120 -3.60 25.77 4.95
#